data_AF-X1U350-F1
#
_entry.id   AF-X1U350-F1
#
_cell.length_a   1.000
_cell.length_b   1.000
_cell.length_c   1.000
_cell.angle_alpha   90.00
_cell.angle_beta   90.00
_cell.angle_gamma   90.00
#
_symmetry.space_group_name_H-M   'P 1'
#
loop_
_entity.id
_entity.type
_entity.pdbx_description
1 polymer ?
#
loop_
_entity_poly.entity_id
_entity_poly.type
_entity_poly.pdbx_seq_one_letter_code
_entity_poly.pdbx_strand_id
1 'polypeptide(L)' 'MSKKKKGRNKIRDQGFKISPGPGIFYYQKKCHVCGRLVWGSSPKSRREAERDLRLKVQTHKQDCEGKQL' A
#
# COMPACT_ATOMS: atom_id res chain seq x y z
N MET A 1 -14.72 -37.59 -19.69
CA MET A 1 -14.07 -37.19 -18.42
C MET A 1 -12.87 -36.30 -18.71
N SER A 2 -12.86 -35.06 -18.21
CA SER A 2 -11.63 -34.27 -17.98
C SER A 2 -11.98 -33.01 -17.19
N LYS A 3 -11.53 -32.97 -15.93
CA LYS A 3 -11.65 -31.85 -14.99
C LYS A 3 -10.75 -30.70 -15.48
N LYS A 4 -11.29 -29.52 -15.77
CA LYS A 4 -10.48 -28.29 -15.84
C LYS A 4 -10.98 -27.24 -14.82
N LYS A 5 -10.00 -26.80 -14.05
CA LYS A 5 -10.06 -26.14 -12.74
C LYS A 5 -10.81 -24.81 -12.77
N LYS A 6 -11.58 -24.54 -11.70
CA LYS A 6 -12.02 -23.20 -11.26
C LYS A 6 -10.82 -22.26 -11.25
N GLY A 7 -10.71 -21.41 -12.28
CA GLY A 7 -9.86 -20.22 -12.25
C GLY A 7 -10.43 -19.28 -11.19
N ARG A 8 -9.89 -19.38 -9.98
CA ARG A 8 -10.20 -18.53 -8.83
C ARG A 8 -9.75 -17.12 -9.23
N ASN A 9 -10.66 -16.32 -9.79
CA ASN A 9 -10.37 -14.97 -10.22
C ASN A 9 -10.14 -14.13 -8.96
N LYS A 10 -8.88 -14.10 -8.48
CA LYS A 10 -8.44 -13.20 -7.43
C LYS A 10 -8.45 -11.80 -8.05
N ILE A 11 -9.58 -11.12 -7.94
CA ILE A 11 -9.65 -9.66 -8.05
C ILE A 11 -8.87 -9.16 -6.83
N ARG A 12 -7.54 -9.15 -6.96
CA ARG A 12 -6.65 -8.58 -5.96
C ARG A 12 -6.59 -7.11 -6.29
N ASP A 13 -7.44 -6.34 -5.62
CA ASP A 13 -7.35 -4.89 -5.39
C ASP A 13 -6.25 -4.25 -6.25
N GLN A 14 -6.60 -3.92 -7.50
CA GLN A 14 -5.74 -3.10 -8.35
C GLN A 14 -5.82 -1.69 -7.76
N GLY A 15 -5.05 -1.48 -6.68
CA GLY A 15 -4.70 -0.16 -6.20
C GLY A 15 -4.28 0.67 -7.40
N PHE A 16 -5.02 1.74 -7.62
CA PHE A 16 -4.79 2.79 -8.60
C PHE A 16 -3.28 2.98 -8.82
N LYS A 17 -2.75 2.43 -9.92
CA LYS A 17 -1.37 2.75 -10.34
C LYS A 17 -1.41 4.15 -10.93
N ILE A 18 -1.32 5.15 -10.05
CA ILE A 18 -0.86 6.48 -10.44
C ILE A 18 0.54 6.23 -11.00
N SER A 19 0.70 6.20 -12.32
CA SER A 19 2.01 6.01 -12.95
C SER A 19 2.78 7.31 -12.77
N PRO A 20 3.79 7.35 -11.89
CA PRO A 20 4.70 8.47 -11.83
C PRO A 20 5.75 8.26 -12.93
N GLY A 21 6.39 9.32 -13.42
CA GLY A 21 7.42 9.21 -14.45
C GLY A 21 8.53 8.19 -14.12
N PRO A 22 9.33 7.78 -15.11
CA PRO A 22 10.42 6.84 -14.90
C PRO A 22 11.34 7.32 -13.78
N GLY A 23 11.49 6.52 -12.71
CA GLY A 23 12.51 6.75 -11.69
C GLY A 23 12.05 6.85 -10.24
N ILE A 24 10.75 6.73 -9.91
CA ILE A 24 10.30 6.73 -8.50
C ILE A 24 9.38 5.54 -8.22
N PHE A 25 9.69 4.78 -7.18
CA PHE A 25 8.91 3.67 -6.66
C PHE A 25 7.90 4.16 -5.62
N TYR A 26 6.66 3.68 -5.69
CA TYR A 26 5.59 4.06 -4.78
C TYR A 26 4.90 2.83 -4.19
N TYR A 27 4.50 2.95 -2.92
CA TYR A 27 3.63 2.02 -2.23
C TYR A 27 2.59 2.80 -1.42
N GLN A 28 1.40 2.23 -1.26
CA GLN A 28 0.34 2.82 -0.46
C GLN A 28 -0.24 1.80 0.52
N LYS A 29 -0.70 2.28 1.68
CA LYS A 29 -1.47 1.50 2.64
C LYS A 29 -2.56 2.36 3.27
N LYS A 30 -3.76 1.81 3.38
CA LYS A 30 -4.88 2.46 4.07
C LYS A 30 -4.75 2.26 5.57
N CYS A 31 -4.89 3.32 6.35
CA CYS A 31 -5.01 3.26 7.80
C CYS A 31 -6.37 2.66 8.16
N HIS A 32 -6.40 1.70 9.08
CA HIS A 32 -7.64 1.05 9.53
C HIS A 32 -8.45 1.92 10.50
N VAL A 33 -7.78 2.82 11.22
CA VAL A 33 -8.42 3.67 12.24
C VAL A 33 -9.18 4.81 11.59
N CYS A 34 -8.50 5.64 10.80
CA CYS A 34 -9.08 6.84 10.19
C CYS A 34 -9.44 6.68 8.71
N GLY A 35 -9.15 5.53 8.09
CA GLY A 35 -9.40 5.28 6.67
C GLY A 35 -8.48 6.03 5.69
N ARG A 36 -7.53 6.84 6.18
CA ARG A 36 -6.63 7.64 5.33
C ARG A 36 -5.60 6.78 4.59
N LEU A 37 -5.30 7.15 3.34
CA LEU A 37 -4.23 6.52 2.56
C LEU A 37 -2.87 7.13 2.93
N VAL A 38 -1.93 6.27 3.33
CA VAL A 38 -0.53 6.63 3.60
C VAL A 38 0.32 6.13 2.43
N TRP A 39 1.21 6.98 1.95
CA TRP A 39 2.05 6.72 0.78
C TRP A 39 3.53 6.70 1.16
N GLY A 40 4.22 5.66 0.74
CA GLY A 40 5.68 5.60 0.74
C GLY A 40 6.22 5.75 -0.68
N SER A 41 7.31 6.50 -0.82
CA SER A 41 7.92 6.78 -2.12
C SER A 41 9.43 6.82 -2.02
N SER A 42 10.13 6.25 -3.00
CA SER A 42 11.59 6.35 -3.08
C SER A 42 12.07 6.30 -4.53
N PRO A 43 13.02 7.17 -4.93
CA PRO A 43 13.66 7.07 -6.24
C PRO A 43 14.69 5.93 -6.31
N LYS A 44 15.16 5.42 -5.17
CA LYS A 44 16.28 4.47 -5.12
C LYS A 44 15.86 3.04 -5.44
N SER A 45 14.84 2.53 -4.75
CA SER A 45 14.39 1.15 -4.90
C SER A 45 12.99 0.94 -4.33
N ARG A 46 12.35 -0.16 -4.74
CA ARG A 46 11.08 -0.63 -4.13
C ARG A 46 11.20 -0.86 -2.63
N ARG A 47 12.34 -1.40 -2.18
CA ARG A 47 12.58 -1.71 -0.77
C ARG A 47 12.61 -0.44 0.09
N GLU A 48 13.21 0.63 -0.43
CA GLU A 48 13.25 1.92 0.25
C GLU A 48 11.87 2.60 0.27
N ALA A 49 11.10 2.50 -0.81
CA ALA A 49 9.72 3.00 -0.83
C ALA A 49 8.82 2.26 0.18
N GLU A 50 9.04 0.95 0.36
CA GLU A 50 8.33 0.16 1.38
C GLU A 50 8.77 0.54 2.81
N ARG A 51 10.06 0.78 3.04
CA ARG A 51 10.58 1.26 4.33
C ARG A 51 9.98 2.62 4.69
N ASP A 52 9.97 3.55 3.74
CA ASP A 52 9.35 4.87 3.89
C ASP A 52 7.85 4.75 4.22
N LEU A 53 7.12 3.87 3.51
CA LEU A 53 5.73 3.58 3.84
C LEU A 53 5.56 3.05 5.27
N ARG A 54 6.39 2.10 5.70
CA ARG A 54 6.29 1.51 7.05
C ARG A 54 6.49 2.56 8.15
N LEU A 55 7.48 3.44 7.99
CA LEU A 55 7.74 4.54 8.92
C LEU A 55 6.54 5.49 8.99
N LYS A 56 6.05 5.95 7.83
CA LYS A 56 4.88 6.84 7.76
C LYS A 56 3.62 6.20 8.34
N VAL A 57 3.39 4.91 8.09
CA VAL A 57 2.27 4.18 8.66
C VAL A 57 2.39 4.07 10.17
N GLN A 58 3.59 3.80 10.70
CA GLN A 58 3.82 3.71 12.14
C GLN A 58 3.54 5.05 12.84
N THR A 59 4.12 6.15 12.33
CA THR A 59 3.88 7.50 12.85
C THR A 59 2.41 7.86 12.75
N HIS A 60 1.76 7.57 11.62
CA HIS A 60 0.34 7.85 11.43
C HIS A 60 -0.55 7.01 12.35
N LYS A 61 -0.20 5.75 12.60
CA LYS A 61 -0.94 4.88 13.53
C LYS A 61 -0.90 5.45 14.95
N GLN A 62 0.29 5.87 15.41
CA GLN A 62 0.45 6.51 16.71
C GLN A 62 -0.37 7.81 16.84
N ASP A 63 -0.35 8.67 15.81
CA ASP A 63 -1.16 9.90 15.79
C ASP A 63 -2.67 9.61 15.77
N CYS A 64 -3.11 8.60 15.01
CA CYS A 64 -4.52 8.23 14.93
C CYS A 64 -5.05 7.60 16.23
N GLU A 65 -4.28 6.69 16.83
CA GLU A 65 -4.68 6.07 18.10
C GLU A 65 -4.73 7.10 19.24
N GLY A 66 -3.83 8.09 19.24
CA GLY A 66 -3.84 9.16 20.26
C GLY A 66 -4.98 10.18 20.12
N LYS A 67 -5.54 10.35 18.92
CA LYS A 67 -6.68 11.27 18.66
C LYS A 67 -8.05 10.63 18.85
N GLN A 68 -8.12 9.31 19.02
CA GLN A 68 -9.37 8.60 19.26
C GLN A 68 -9.77 8.57 20.76
N LEU A 69 -8.96 9.19 21.63
CA LEU A 69 -9.26 9.48 23.04
C LEU A 69 -9.93 10.85 23.16
#